data_AF-C9YBF8-F1
#
_entry.id   AF-C9YBF8-F1
#
_cell.length_a   1.000
_cell.length_b   1.000
_cell.length_c   1.000
_cell.angle_alpha   90.00
_cell.angle_beta   90.00
_cell.angle_gamma   90.00
#
_symmetry.space_group_name_H-M   'P 1'
#
loop_
_entity.id
_entity.type
_entity.pdbx_description
1 polymer ?
#
loop_
_entity_poly.entity_id
_entity_poly.type
_entity_poly.pdbx_seq_one_letter_code
_entity_poly.pdbx_strand_id
1 'polypeptide(L)'
;MFLSVALFLATSSLASLSEVVFKWKGFVLDALVFYRSNLSQPVAELLTKVFAHTFPENFVDCAVLLGLFHGALIRALLLRRGKPLTRISDLGYLVFSYLGMLYLTAKPTVPATSSIPTKESSVWILYPAFVVLLYLLTKGAERILAMSYMLIPVVGVGIIAAVSAGLAR
;
A
#
# COMPACT_ATOMS: atom_id res chain seq x y z
N MET A 1 24.56 -43.07 -2.72
CA MET A 1 24.69 -42.42 -1.40
C MET A 1 24.66 -40.90 -1.50
N PHE A 2 25.54 -40.27 -2.30
CA PHE A 2 25.55 -38.81 -2.49
C PHE A 2 24.21 -38.24 -2.99
N LEU A 3 23.57 -38.91 -3.97
CA LEU A 3 22.25 -38.52 -4.48
C LEU A 3 21.15 -38.53 -3.40
N SER A 4 21.16 -39.53 -2.52
CA SER A 4 20.19 -39.68 -1.43
C SER A 4 20.37 -38.61 -0.36
N VAL A 5 21.62 -38.25 -0.05
CA VAL A 5 21.95 -37.16 0.89
C VAL A 5 21.57 -35.81 0.30
N ALA A 6 21.85 -35.57 -0.99
CA ALA A 6 21.47 -34.34 -1.68
C ALA A 6 19.94 -34.18 -1.77
N LEU A 7 19.21 -35.27 -2.03
CA LEU A 7 17.75 -35.27 -2.04
C LEU A 7 17.19 -34.93 -0.65
N PHE A 8 17.73 -35.57 0.40
CA PHE A 8 17.29 -35.32 1.78
C PHE A 8 17.50 -33.86 2.18
N LEU A 9 18.68 -33.30 1.94
CA LEU A 9 18.99 -31.88 2.19
C LEU A 9 18.06 -30.94 1.39
N ALA A 10 17.78 -31.25 0.13
CA ALA A 10 16.88 -30.46 -0.70
C ALA A 10 15.44 -30.49 -0.14
N THR A 11 14.91 -31.66 0.23
CA THR A 11 13.58 -31.77 0.85
C THR A 11 13.51 -31.10 2.22
N SER A 12 14.54 -31.19 3.06
CA SER A 12 14.58 -30.49 4.34
C SER A 12 14.63 -28.97 4.17
N SER A 13 15.37 -28.46 3.19
CA SER A 13 15.40 -27.03 2.89
C SER A 13 14.06 -26.52 2.34
N LEU A 14 13.40 -27.31 1.49
CA LEU A 14 12.04 -27.03 0.98
C LEU A 14 11.00 -27.07 2.10
N ALA A 15 11.07 -28.03 3.02
CA ALA A 15 10.18 -28.12 4.16
C ALA A 15 10.35 -26.92 5.12
N SER A 16 11.60 -26.53 5.41
CA SER A 16 11.90 -25.35 6.23
C SER A 16 11.42 -24.06 5.57
N LEU A 17 11.67 -23.89 4.26
CA LEU A 17 11.16 -22.75 3.50
C LEU A 17 9.63 -22.73 3.50
N SER A 18 8.98 -23.88 3.32
CA SER A 18 7.53 -24.03 3.31
C SER A 18 6.92 -23.63 4.66
N GLU A 19 7.47 -24.10 5.77
CA GLU A 19 7.00 -23.73 7.11
C GLU A 19 7.16 -22.22 7.36
N VAL A 20 8.28 -21.64 6.94
CA VAL A 20 8.52 -20.19 7.00
C VAL A 20 7.48 -19.45 6.14
N VAL A 21 7.26 -19.85 4.90
CA VAL A 21 6.28 -19.23 4.00
C VAL A 21 4.86 -19.32 4.56
N PHE A 22 4.48 -20.44 5.18
CA PHE A 22 3.17 -20.58 5.83
C PHE A 22 3.01 -19.66 7.04
N LYS A 23 4.07 -19.51 7.86
CA LYS A 23 4.08 -18.53 8.97
C LYS A 23 3.97 -17.10 8.45
N TRP A 24 4.68 -16.75 7.38
CA TRP A 24 4.58 -15.43 6.74
C TRP A 24 3.20 -15.17 6.14
N LYS A 25 2.59 -16.19 5.52
CA LYS A 25 1.22 -16.08 5.00
C LYS A 25 0.22 -15.82 6.13
N GLY A 26 0.33 -16.53 7.24
CA GLY A 26 -0.48 -16.29 8.44
C GLY A 26 -0.29 -14.87 8.98
N PHE A 27 0.96 -14.45 9.16
CA PHE A 27 1.30 -13.10 9.60
C PHE A 27 0.71 -11.99 8.72
N VAL A 28 0.82 -12.12 7.40
CA VAL A 28 0.27 -11.14 6.44
C VAL A 28 -1.27 -11.13 6.49
N LEU A 29 -1.90 -12.30 6.61
CA LEU A 29 -3.35 -12.40 6.71
C LEU A 29 -3.86 -11.75 8.00
N ASP A 30 -3.24 -12.04 9.15
CA ASP A 30 -3.60 -11.46 10.44
C ASP A 30 -3.42 -9.93 10.41
N ALA A 31 -2.33 -9.44 9.80
CA ALA A 31 -2.10 -8.02 9.56
C ALA A 31 -3.21 -7.36 8.74
N LEU A 32 -3.64 -8.02 7.67
CA LEU A 32 -4.68 -7.50 6.77
C LEU A 32 -6.05 -7.50 7.43
N VAL A 33 -6.38 -8.55 8.19
CA VAL A 33 -7.62 -8.62 8.98
C VAL A 33 -7.64 -7.50 10.01
N PHE A 34 -6.55 -7.35 10.78
CA PHE A 34 -6.42 -6.29 11.77
C PHE A 34 -6.56 -4.90 11.16
N TYR A 35 -5.88 -4.66 10.03
CA TYR A 35 -5.97 -3.41 9.27
C TYR A 35 -7.40 -3.12 8.84
N ARG A 36 -8.12 -4.12 8.29
CA ARG A 36 -9.49 -3.92 7.82
C ARG A 36 -10.44 -3.61 8.98
N SER A 37 -10.38 -4.37 10.07
CA SER A 37 -11.30 -4.22 11.19
C SER A 37 -11.05 -2.98 12.04
N ASN A 38 -9.78 -2.56 12.19
CA ASN A 38 -9.42 -1.47 13.11
C ASN A 38 -9.16 -0.14 12.41
N LEU A 39 -8.84 -0.13 11.11
CA LEU A 39 -8.52 1.08 10.36
C LEU A 39 -9.49 1.30 9.21
N SER A 40 -9.54 0.38 8.24
CA SER A 40 -10.26 0.62 6.99
C SER A 40 -11.77 0.77 7.19
N GLN A 41 -12.42 -0.19 7.84
CA GLN A 41 -13.88 -0.16 8.06
C GLN A 41 -14.33 1.01 8.93
N PRO A 42 -13.72 1.30 10.10
CA PRO A 42 -14.12 2.45 10.91
C PRO A 42 -13.96 3.78 10.17
N VAL A 43 -12.89 3.94 9.39
CA VAL A 43 -12.67 5.15 8.58
C VAL A 43 -13.72 5.25 7.46
N ALA A 44 -14.06 4.13 6.80
CA ALA A 44 -15.10 4.11 5.79
C ALA A 44 -16.46 4.54 6.38
N GLU A 45 -16.84 4.00 7.54
CA GLU A 45 -18.07 4.37 8.24
C GLU A 45 -18.10 5.83 8.69
N LEU A 46 -16.96 6.37 9.12
CA LEU A 46 -16.85 7.79 9.45
C LEU A 46 -17.01 8.68 8.22
N LEU A 47 -16.37 8.30 7.10
CA LEU A 47 -16.48 9.05 5.85
C LEU A 47 -17.90 9.04 5.29
N THR A 48 -18.60 7.90 5.33
CA THR A 48 -20.00 7.84 4.88
C THR A 48 -20.91 8.70 5.74
N LYS A 49 -20.68 8.75 7.06
CA LYS A 49 -21.42 9.63 7.98
C LYS A 49 -21.15 11.12 7.74
N VAL A 50 -19.89 11.51 7.52
CA VAL A 50 -19.50 12.92 7.35
C VAL A 50 -19.92 13.48 5.99
N PHE A 51 -19.76 12.69 4.92
CA PHE A 51 -20.03 13.16 3.55
C PHE A 51 -21.43 12.77 3.05
N ALA A 52 -22.21 12.03 3.84
CA ALA A 52 -23.51 11.47 3.44
C ALA A 52 -23.46 10.77 2.06
N HIS A 53 -22.32 10.16 1.74
CA HIS A 53 -22.02 9.57 0.44
C HIS A 53 -21.47 8.16 0.62
N THR A 54 -21.91 7.22 -0.22
CA THR A 54 -21.39 5.86 -0.24
C THR A 54 -20.15 5.79 -1.12
N PHE A 55 -19.01 5.53 -0.49
CA PHE A 55 -17.75 5.31 -1.21
C PHE A 55 -17.62 3.84 -1.63
N PRO A 56 -16.87 3.56 -2.72
CA PRO A 56 -16.50 2.18 -3.07
C PRO A 56 -15.78 1.46 -1.93
N GLU A 57 -15.95 0.14 -1.82
CA GLU A 57 -15.37 -0.67 -0.72
C GLU A 57 -13.86 -0.52 -0.59
N ASN A 58 -13.15 -0.36 -1.72
CA ASN A 58 -11.70 -0.24 -1.76
C ASN A 58 -11.20 1.21 -1.65
N PHE A 59 -12.08 2.20 -1.47
CA PHE A 59 -11.71 3.61 -1.48
C PHE A 59 -10.74 3.95 -0.35
N VAL A 60 -11.04 3.52 0.88
CA VAL A 60 -10.20 3.82 2.05
C VAL A 60 -8.84 3.15 1.92
N ASP A 61 -8.80 1.91 1.45
CA ASP A 61 -7.55 1.17 1.22
C ASP A 61 -6.66 1.87 0.19
N CYS A 62 -7.26 2.31 -0.92
CA CYS A 62 -6.57 3.12 -1.92
C CYS A 62 -6.10 4.46 -1.36
N ALA A 63 -6.93 5.14 -0.57
CA ALA A 63 -6.59 6.42 0.03
C ALA A 63 -5.42 6.32 1.00
N VAL A 64 -5.39 5.28 1.84
CA VAL A 64 -4.28 5.00 2.76
C VAL A 64 -3.00 4.70 1.98
N LEU A 65 -3.04 3.82 0.97
CA LEU A 65 -1.87 3.49 0.16
C LEU A 65 -1.34 4.71 -0.62
N LEU A 66 -2.24 5.51 -1.20
CA LEU A 66 -1.88 6.76 -1.87
C LEU A 66 -1.28 7.75 -0.89
N GLY A 67 -1.85 7.87 0.32
CA GLY A 67 -1.40 8.79 1.35
C GLY A 67 -0.02 8.43 1.90
N LEU A 68 0.25 7.14 2.14
CA LEU A 68 1.57 6.66 2.54
C LEU A 68 2.61 6.98 1.48
N PHE A 69 2.28 6.75 0.20
CA PHE A 69 3.18 7.02 -0.89
C PHE A 69 3.45 8.52 -1.09
N HIS A 70 2.40 9.35 -1.17
CA HIS A 70 2.56 10.79 -1.34
C HIS A 70 3.20 11.43 -0.11
N GLY A 71 2.91 10.96 1.10
CA GLY A 71 3.55 11.42 2.32
C GLY A 71 5.06 11.17 2.32
N ALA A 72 5.48 10.00 1.81
CA ALA A 72 6.90 9.68 1.62
C ALA A 72 7.58 10.67 0.65
N LEU A 73 6.93 10.97 -0.48
CA LEU A 73 7.44 11.90 -1.49
C LEU A 73 7.47 13.35 -0.98
N ILE A 74 6.42 13.80 -0.30
CA ILE A 74 6.37 15.12 0.33
C ILE A 74 7.53 15.26 1.32
N ARG A 75 7.78 14.24 2.15
CA ARG A 75 8.90 14.27 3.08
C ARG A 75 10.26 14.32 2.37
N ALA A 76 10.47 13.51 1.32
CA ALA A 76 11.68 13.55 0.52
C ALA A 76 11.89 14.95 -0.10
N LEU A 77 10.83 15.55 -0.63
CA LEU A 77 10.84 16.90 -1.18
C LEU A 77 11.16 17.98 -0.13
N LEU A 78 10.61 17.86 1.08
CA LEU A 78 10.88 18.80 2.18
C LEU A 78 12.34 18.75 2.64
N LEU A 79 12.96 17.57 2.62
CA LEU A 79 14.36 17.38 2.99
C LEU A 79 15.33 17.83 1.88
N ARG A 80 14.87 17.92 0.63
CA ARG A 80 15.69 18.37 -0.50
C ARG A 80 16.06 19.84 -0.36
N ARG A 81 17.36 20.14 -0.33
CA ARG A 81 17.86 21.54 -0.42
C ARG A 81 17.67 22.04 -1.85
N GLY A 82 16.85 23.06 -2.03
CA GLY A 82 16.51 23.64 -3.34
C GLY A 82 15.91 25.03 -3.20
N LYS A 83 15.60 25.68 -4.33
CA LYS A 83 14.96 27.00 -4.33
C LYS A 83 13.55 26.89 -3.74
N PRO A 84 13.08 27.90 -2.96
CA PRO A 84 11.78 27.83 -2.32
C PRO A 84 10.62 27.77 -3.33
N LEU A 85 10.75 28.48 -4.46
CA LEU A 85 9.71 28.51 -5.49
C LEU A 85 9.45 27.14 -6.12
N THR A 86 10.52 26.40 -6.47
CA THR A 86 10.40 25.06 -7.06
C THR A 86 9.84 24.06 -6.05
N ARG A 87 10.16 24.23 -4.75
CA ARG A 87 9.60 23.38 -3.70
C ARG A 87 8.10 23.57 -3.54
N ILE A 88 7.62 24.82 -3.59
CA ILE A 88 6.18 25.12 -3.49
C ILE A 88 5.43 24.54 -4.69
N SER A 89 5.96 24.68 -5.91
CA SER A 89 5.34 24.09 -7.10
C SER A 89 5.30 22.57 -7.04
N ASP A 90 6.39 21.93 -6.62
CA ASP A 90 6.47 20.47 -6.50
C ASP A 90 5.51 19.93 -5.43
N LEU A 91 5.39 20.64 -4.30
CA LEU A 91 4.46 20.29 -3.22
C LEU A 91 3.01 20.48 -3.68
N GLY A 92 2.72 21.57 -4.38
CA GLY A 92 1.40 21.80 -5.00
C GLY A 92 1.04 20.70 -5.98
N TYR A 93 1.98 20.28 -6.84
CA TYR A 93 1.78 19.16 -7.76
C TYR A 93 1.48 17.84 -7.03
N LEU A 94 2.25 17.49 -5.99
CA LEU A 94 2.03 16.28 -5.20
C LEU A 94 0.67 16.30 -4.50
N VAL A 95 0.29 17.40 -3.87
CA VAL A 95 -1.01 17.52 -3.19
C VAL A 95 -2.16 17.47 -4.21
N PHE A 96 -2.04 18.17 -5.33
CA PHE A 96 -3.08 18.19 -6.36
C PHE A 96 -3.24 16.83 -7.05
N SER A 97 -2.12 16.14 -7.33
CA SER A 97 -2.16 14.78 -7.88
C SER A 97 -2.78 13.78 -6.90
N TYR A 98 -2.48 13.88 -5.61
CA TYR A 98 -3.11 13.07 -4.56
C TYR A 98 -4.63 13.29 -4.51
N LEU A 99 -5.08 14.55 -4.43
CA LEU A 99 -6.50 14.88 -4.42
C LEU A 99 -7.20 14.46 -5.72
N GLY A 100 -6.52 14.62 -6.86
CA GLY A 100 -7.01 14.18 -8.16
C GLY A 100 -7.22 12.66 -8.20
N MET A 101 -6.28 11.87 -7.70
CA MET A 101 -6.43 10.42 -7.60
C MET A 101 -7.57 10.04 -6.65
N LEU A 102 -7.65 10.66 -5.47
CA LEU A 102 -8.76 10.41 -4.53
C LEU A 102 -10.11 10.71 -5.18
N TYR A 103 -10.23 11.83 -5.91
CA TYR A 103 -11.45 12.19 -6.61
C TYR A 103 -11.82 11.17 -7.69
N LEU A 104 -10.83 10.65 -8.43
CA LEU A 104 -11.07 9.60 -9.42
C LEU A 104 -11.54 8.29 -8.78
N THR A 105 -10.99 7.93 -7.61
CA THR A 105 -11.38 6.72 -6.86
C THR A 105 -12.68 6.88 -6.09
N ALA A 106 -13.09 8.10 -5.74
CA ALA A 106 -14.31 8.36 -4.99
C ALA A 106 -15.57 8.22 -5.86
N LYS A 107 -15.45 8.31 -7.19
CA LYS A 107 -16.63 8.21 -8.07
C LYS A 107 -17.19 6.79 -8.04
N PRO A 108 -18.51 6.62 -7.80
CA PRO A 108 -19.13 5.31 -7.79
C PRO A 108 -18.92 4.61 -9.14
N THR A 109 -18.54 3.34 -9.09
CA THR A 109 -18.46 2.46 -10.25
C THR A 109 -19.85 2.35 -10.87
N VAL A 110 -19.99 2.83 -12.11
CA VAL A 110 -21.22 2.68 -12.89
C VAL A 110 -21.55 1.18 -13.01
N PRO A 111 -22.81 0.75 -12.82
CA PRO A 111 -23.18 -0.65 -12.92
C PRO A 111 -22.78 -1.24 -14.28
N ALA A 112 -22.28 -2.48 -14.23
CA ALA A 112 -21.60 -3.20 -15.29
C ALA A 112 -22.54 -3.67 -16.43
N THR A 113 -23.18 -2.74 -17.14
CA THR A 113 -24.00 -3.03 -18.34
C THR A 113 -23.25 -2.83 -19.66
N SER A 114 -22.01 -2.33 -19.65
CA SER A 114 -21.17 -2.25 -20.84
C SER A 114 -19.95 -3.15 -20.70
N SER A 115 -19.62 -3.86 -21.77
CA SER A 115 -18.48 -4.78 -21.94
C SER A 115 -17.09 -4.11 -21.87
N ILE A 116 -17.02 -2.92 -21.29
CA ILE A 116 -15.81 -2.12 -21.13
C ILE A 116 -15.25 -2.44 -19.75
N PRO A 117 -13.96 -2.78 -19.62
CA PRO A 117 -13.35 -3.13 -18.34
C PRO A 117 -13.67 -2.05 -17.30
N THR A 118 -14.31 -2.51 -16.22
CA THR A 118 -14.78 -1.70 -15.11
C THR A 118 -13.69 -0.75 -14.63
N LYS A 119 -14.06 0.52 -14.43
CA LYS A 119 -13.20 1.64 -14.05
C LYS A 119 -12.23 1.33 -12.89
N GLU A 120 -12.59 0.41 -12.00
CA GLU A 120 -11.73 -0.11 -10.94
C GLU A 120 -10.40 -0.67 -11.48
N SER A 121 -10.41 -1.48 -12.53
CA SER A 121 -9.18 -2.06 -13.11
C SER A 121 -8.25 -0.98 -13.66
N SER A 122 -8.79 0.12 -14.19
CA SER A 122 -7.98 1.21 -14.75
C SER A 122 -7.20 1.97 -13.67
N VAL A 123 -7.79 2.18 -12.49
CA VAL A 123 -7.12 2.83 -11.35
C VAL A 123 -6.00 1.93 -10.82
N TRP A 124 -6.25 0.63 -10.71
CA TRP A 124 -5.25 -0.35 -10.27
C TRP A 124 -4.10 -0.52 -11.25
N ILE A 125 -4.28 -0.23 -12.55
CA ILE A 125 -3.19 -0.20 -13.55
C ILE A 125 -2.42 1.13 -13.50
N LEU A 126 -3.14 2.24 -13.30
CA LEU A 126 -2.53 3.58 -13.19
C LEU A 126 -1.64 3.72 -11.95
N TYR A 127 -1.99 3.09 -10.84
CA TYR A 127 -1.22 3.16 -9.60
C TYR A 127 0.23 2.63 -9.73
N PRO A 128 0.49 1.38 -10.16
CA PRO A 128 1.86 0.88 -10.35
C PRO A 128 2.57 1.62 -11.47
N ALA A 129 1.89 2.04 -12.53
CA ALA A 129 2.48 2.87 -13.57
C ALA A 129 2.97 4.23 -13.03
N PHE A 130 2.17 4.86 -12.16
CA PHE A 130 2.51 6.11 -11.47
C PHE A 130 3.66 5.91 -10.48
N VAL A 131 3.65 4.83 -9.70
CA VAL A 131 4.74 4.47 -8.78
C VAL A 131 6.03 4.23 -9.55
N VAL A 132 5.99 3.52 -10.68
CA VAL A 132 7.16 3.27 -11.54
C VAL A 132 7.66 4.58 -12.16
N LEU A 133 6.77 5.43 -12.68
CA LEU A 133 7.14 6.73 -13.22
C LEU A 133 7.85 7.58 -12.16
N LEU A 134 7.29 7.69 -10.96
CA LEU A 134 7.90 8.43 -9.86
C LEU A 134 9.19 7.78 -9.35
N TYR A 135 9.27 6.45 -9.35
CA TYR A 135 10.50 5.74 -9.06
C TYR A 135 11.59 6.10 -10.06
N LEU A 136 11.27 6.23 -11.35
CA LEU A 136 12.21 6.65 -12.39
C LEU A 136 12.61 8.14 -12.27
N LEU A 137 11.70 8.98 -11.79
CA LEU A 137 11.94 10.42 -11.59
C LEU A 137 12.77 10.71 -10.32
N THR A 138 12.62 9.90 -9.28
CA THR A 138 13.36 10.06 -8.01
C THR A 138 14.77 9.47 -8.12
N LYS A 139 15.78 10.20 -7.62
CA LYS A 139 17.20 9.80 -7.72
C LYS A 139 17.86 9.65 -6.34
N GLY A 140 18.76 8.67 -6.23
CA GLY A 140 19.64 8.53 -5.07
C GLY A 140 18.93 8.25 -3.74
N ALA A 141 19.29 8.99 -2.69
CA ALA A 141 18.81 8.78 -1.33
C ALA A 141 17.29 9.00 -1.15
N GLU A 142 16.67 9.82 -1.99
CA GLU A 142 15.21 10.08 -1.97
C GLU A 142 14.41 8.80 -2.25
N ARG A 143 14.94 7.94 -3.13
CA ARG A 143 14.32 6.65 -3.48
C ARG A 143 14.33 5.67 -2.31
N ILE A 144 15.45 5.58 -1.60
CA ILE A 144 15.58 4.71 -0.41
C ILE A 144 14.65 5.21 0.69
N LEU A 145 14.61 6.54 0.89
CA LEU A 145 13.70 7.14 1.86
C LEU A 145 12.23 6.83 1.50
N ALA A 146 11.83 7.03 0.24
CA ALA A 146 10.47 6.74 -0.22
C ALA A 146 10.08 5.26 0.00
N MET A 147 10.98 4.33 -0.32
CA MET A 147 10.76 2.90 -0.11
C MET A 147 10.63 2.55 1.37
N SER A 148 11.48 3.12 2.23
CA SER A 148 11.39 2.90 3.67
C SER A 148 10.06 3.41 4.24
N TYR A 149 9.57 4.56 3.79
CA TYR A 149 8.29 5.12 4.23
C TYR A 149 7.07 4.35 3.74
N MET A 150 7.15 3.64 2.61
CA MET A 150 6.09 2.73 2.20
C MET A 150 6.09 1.46 3.05
N LEU A 151 7.27 0.95 3.40
CA LEU A 151 7.40 -0.34 4.09
C LEU A 151 7.12 -0.23 5.59
N ILE A 152 7.62 0.83 6.25
CA ILE A 152 7.54 0.99 7.71
C ILE A 152 6.10 0.92 8.25
N PRO A 153 5.10 1.63 7.67
CA PRO A 153 3.72 1.57 8.15
C PRO A 153 3.11 0.18 7.97
N VAL A 154 3.37 -0.49 6.84
CA VAL A 154 2.86 -1.83 6.55
C VAL A 154 3.45 -2.85 7.52
N VAL A 155 4.76 -2.80 7.74
CA VAL A 155 5.45 -3.66 8.72
C VAL A 155 4.98 -3.34 10.14
N GLY A 156 4.81 -2.06 10.48
CA GLY A 156 4.31 -1.63 11.79
C GLY A 156 2.91 -2.18 12.10
N VAL A 157 1.99 -2.07 11.15
CA VAL A 157 0.64 -2.67 11.26
C VAL A 157 0.74 -4.19 11.41
N GLY A 158 1.63 -4.85 10.65
CA GLY A 158 1.86 -6.29 10.78
C GLY A 158 2.39 -6.71 12.15
N ILE A 159 3.34 -5.97 12.71
CA ILE A 159 3.87 -6.24 14.06
C ILE A 159 2.76 -6.05 15.11
N ILE A 160 2.00 -4.96 15.04
CA ILE A 160 0.90 -4.70 15.98
C ILE A 160 -0.15 -5.81 15.88
N ALA A 161 -0.50 -6.23 14.67
CA ALA A 161 -1.44 -7.32 14.45
C ALA A 161 -0.92 -8.65 15.02
N ALA A 162 0.36 -8.97 14.81
CA ALA A 162 0.97 -10.18 15.34
C ALA A 162 1.03 -10.18 16.88
N VAL A 163 1.33 -9.03 17.50
CA VAL A 163 1.27 -8.87 18.96
C VAL A 163 -0.16 -9.04 19.45
N SER A 164 -1.14 -8.42 18.78
CA SER A 164 -2.55 -8.52 19.14
C SER A 164 -3.08 -9.96 19.03
N ALA A 165 -2.75 -10.67 17.94
CA ALA A 165 -3.12 -12.06 17.75
C ALA A 165 -2.39 -13.01 18.72
N GLY A 166 -1.14 -12.71 19.06
CA GLY A 166 -0.37 -13.44 20.06
C GLY A 166 -0.89 -13.27 21.48
N LEU A 167 -1.39 -12.09 21.83
CA LEU A 167 -2.02 -11.80 23.13
C LEU A 167 -3.44 -12.38 23.28
N ALA A 168 -4.10 -12.69 22.16
CA ALA A 168 -5.45 -13.25 22.13
C ALA A 168 -5.50 -14.79 22.23
N ARG A 169 -4.34 -15.46 22.23
CA ARG A 169 -4.18 -16.91 22.41
C ARG A 169 -3.67 -17.22 23.80
#